data_AF-A0A2N7XVN9-F1
#
_entry.id   AF-A0A2N7XVN9-F1
#
_cell.length_a   1.000
_cell.length_b   1.000
_cell.length_c   1.000
_cell.angle_alpha   90.00
_cell.angle_beta   90.00
_cell.angle_gamma   90.00
#
_symmetry.space_group_name_H-M   'P 1'
#
loop_
_entity.id
_entity.type
_entity.pdbx_description
1 polymer ?
#
loop_
_entity_poly.entity_id
_entity_poly.type
_entity_poly.pdbx_seq_one_letter_code
_entity_poly.pdbx_strand_id
1 'polypeptide(L)'
;MGYGMATESEVSIGGKYLGGTPKLVGDNQIVLFNASDLIAIGSVDDPEFFRAYQITIRELRRRLEALGYSLNHVREAIVTELTKGYGELNGERAVQCKKFLDYGYSITIEQLIELVKNWKDQKPAAYNYMEQFNLDDFPTVLLDFIQGSSSELLLPSQNIWLNGFYIERLACETCTDDELFTIDFTRLIEAGYYAPEAQPISDEYDRYLSQFNPLSFRLMEQINDEESETLEFKSVTSSNPCSAIEKQLPKYLIGFLNNKGGRILFGVTDSGVTVGIRLTRDDRDLLHRKVAAATLKITPNFPQSSVEIKLRPLINLEKEMQDRFVVDIYIPSGKSNEMYFTHGGETWIRHGTSTSQLSGHQLFAHICARYSTADDLLRAVDLKARTAMDEIQRLKKLGTSSDEELASKQGELSELRESVSTAWQHLKAIGLICPTCEAPIAVRQSFSRTMSIGGREIDADFEYIQYECGYATRDDLSEPDSPCPQNSNSPSSSQDIA
;
A
#
# COMPACT_ATOMS: atom_id res chain seq x y z
N MET A 1 -37.33 30.98 43.64
CA MET A 1 -36.99 30.41 42.32
C MET A 1 -35.49 30.58 42.17
N GLY A 2 -34.74 29.49 42.31
CA GLY A 2 -33.28 29.53 42.30
C GLY A 2 -32.78 29.79 40.89
N TYR A 3 -32.04 30.89 40.71
CA TYR A 3 -31.17 31.08 39.55
C TYR A 3 -30.07 30.02 39.65
N GLY A 4 -30.19 28.94 38.87
CA GLY A 4 -29.05 28.07 38.59
C GLY A 4 -28.05 28.92 37.81
N MET A 5 -26.89 29.21 38.39
CA MET A 5 -25.78 29.83 37.64
C MET A 5 -25.42 28.86 36.52
N ALA A 6 -25.69 29.23 35.26
CA ALA A 6 -25.29 28.44 34.12
C ALA A 6 -23.76 28.50 34.02
N THR A 7 -23.06 27.42 34.32
CA THR A 7 -21.59 27.36 34.30
C THR A 7 -21.03 26.70 33.03
N GLU A 8 -21.89 26.25 32.10
CA GLU A 8 -21.54 25.15 31.18
C GLU A 8 -22.27 25.25 29.83
N SER A 9 -21.58 24.89 28.73
CA SER A 9 -22.18 24.68 27.40
C SER A 9 -22.76 23.28 27.28
N GLU A 10 -23.79 23.10 26.46
CA GLU A 10 -24.37 21.79 26.14
C GLU A 10 -23.77 21.22 24.85
N VAL A 11 -23.15 20.04 24.93
CA VAL A 11 -22.61 19.33 23.77
C VAL A 11 -23.52 18.16 23.43
N SER A 12 -23.98 18.09 22.18
CA SER A 12 -24.86 17.02 21.72
C SER A 12 -24.51 16.52 20.33
N ILE A 13 -24.85 15.25 20.06
CA ILE A 13 -24.73 14.62 18.75
C ILE A 13 -26.09 14.00 18.39
N GLY A 14 -26.65 14.37 17.24
CA GLY A 14 -27.99 13.92 16.86
C GLY A 14 -29.08 14.30 17.88
N GLY A 15 -28.89 15.43 18.57
CA GLY A 15 -29.78 15.89 19.65
C GLY A 15 -29.66 15.11 20.97
N LYS A 16 -28.70 14.18 21.10
CA LYS A 16 -28.41 13.46 22.34
C LYS A 16 -27.22 14.09 23.05
N TYR A 17 -27.40 14.43 24.33
CA TYR A 17 -26.36 15.01 25.18
C TYR A 17 -25.19 14.03 25.35
N LEU A 18 -23.96 14.50 25.12
CA LEU A 18 -22.77 13.65 25.18
C LEU A 18 -22.26 13.34 26.58
N GLY A 19 -22.76 14.01 27.62
CA GLY A 19 -22.17 13.89 28.96
C GLY A 19 -20.76 14.48 29.03
N GLY A 20 -20.20 14.51 30.24
CA GLY A 20 -18.86 15.02 30.49
C GLY A 20 -18.82 16.34 31.26
N THR A 21 -17.64 16.62 31.82
CA THR A 21 -17.38 17.78 32.67
C THR A 21 -17.73 19.06 31.92
N PRO A 22 -18.33 20.05 32.60
CA PRO A 22 -18.65 21.36 32.06
C PRO A 22 -17.48 21.95 31.28
N LYS A 23 -17.66 22.22 29.99
CA LYS A 23 -16.61 22.86 29.18
C LYS A 23 -16.88 24.35 29.17
N LEU A 24 -15.90 25.13 29.59
CA LEU A 24 -15.87 26.51 29.16
C LEU A 24 -15.76 26.48 27.64
N VAL A 25 -16.50 27.35 26.94
CA VAL A 25 -16.36 27.48 25.48
C VAL A 25 -14.94 27.99 25.24
N GLY A 26 -14.01 27.05 24.99
CA GLY A 26 -12.57 27.27 25.12
C GLY A 26 -11.73 25.98 25.20
N ASP A 27 -12.27 24.89 25.71
CA ASP A 27 -11.50 23.65 25.93
C ASP A 27 -11.27 22.82 24.65
N ASN A 28 -10.37 21.83 24.72
CA ASN A 28 -9.81 20.96 23.65
C ASN A 28 -10.74 20.50 22.49
N GLN A 29 -12.06 20.65 22.58
CA GLN A 29 -13.00 20.33 21.50
C GLN A 29 -13.15 21.41 20.41
N ILE A 30 -12.56 22.60 20.60
CA ILE A 30 -12.61 23.71 19.62
C ILE A 30 -11.93 23.38 18.30
N VAL A 31 -10.94 22.48 18.29
CA VAL A 31 -10.21 22.11 17.07
C VAL A 31 -11.07 21.39 16.02
N LEU A 32 -12.34 21.12 16.29
CA LEU A 32 -13.28 20.56 15.31
C LEU A 32 -14.11 21.62 14.57
N PHE A 33 -14.15 22.86 15.05
CA PHE A 33 -14.98 23.92 14.49
C PHE A 33 -14.14 25.07 13.93
N ASN A 34 -14.72 25.79 12.99
CA ASN A 34 -14.24 27.07 12.46
C ASN A 34 -15.26 28.16 12.78
N ALA A 35 -14.88 29.42 12.62
CA ALA A 35 -15.78 30.55 12.86
C ALA A 35 -17.03 30.51 11.95
N SER A 36 -16.90 29.93 10.75
CA SER A 36 -18.00 29.76 9.80
C SER A 36 -19.10 28.78 10.25
N ASP A 37 -18.82 27.94 11.25
CA ASP A 37 -19.79 26.96 11.75
C ASP A 37 -20.73 27.54 12.82
N LEU A 38 -20.56 28.82 13.17
CA LEU A 38 -21.40 29.53 14.12
C LEU A 38 -22.79 29.78 13.54
N ILE A 39 -23.82 29.32 14.25
CA ILE A 39 -25.22 29.63 13.99
C ILE A 39 -25.73 30.57 15.08
N ALA A 40 -26.38 31.65 14.63
CA ALA A 40 -26.88 32.73 15.45
C ALA A 40 -28.30 33.11 15.01
N ILE A 41 -29.27 32.91 15.90
CA ILE A 41 -30.67 33.32 15.71
C ILE A 41 -31.01 34.38 16.75
N GLY A 42 -31.62 35.48 16.31
CA GLY A 42 -32.11 36.55 17.19
C GLY A 42 -31.02 37.30 17.98
N SER A 43 -31.48 38.26 18.77
CA SER A 43 -30.77 38.96 19.84
C SER A 43 -31.05 38.31 21.19
N VAL A 44 -30.25 38.58 22.23
CA VAL A 44 -30.40 37.92 23.55
C VAL A 44 -31.77 38.13 24.18
N ASP A 45 -32.43 39.24 23.85
CA ASP A 45 -33.76 39.56 24.35
C ASP A 45 -34.88 38.83 23.58
N ASP A 46 -34.57 38.14 22.47
CA ASP A 46 -35.55 37.40 21.68
C ASP A 46 -35.85 36.03 22.30
N PRO A 47 -37.13 35.60 22.36
CA PRO A 47 -37.50 34.27 22.88
C PRO A 47 -36.90 33.09 22.09
N GLU A 48 -36.50 33.35 20.83
CA GLU A 48 -35.86 32.37 19.94
C GLU A 48 -34.33 32.53 19.89
N PHE A 49 -33.75 33.28 20.83
CA PHE A 49 -32.31 33.46 20.91
C PHE A 49 -31.60 32.10 20.95
N PHE A 50 -30.69 31.91 20.00
CA PHE A 50 -29.92 30.68 19.89
C PHE A 50 -28.50 31.00 19.41
N ARG A 51 -27.51 30.43 20.08
CA ARG A 51 -26.09 30.56 19.74
C ARG A 51 -25.39 29.22 19.93
N ALA A 52 -24.95 28.64 18.81
CA ALA A 52 -24.28 27.35 18.82
C ALA A 52 -23.31 27.22 17.64
N TYR A 53 -22.28 26.40 17.82
CA TYR A 53 -21.49 25.89 16.68
C TYR A 53 -22.10 24.57 16.22
N GLN A 54 -22.37 24.45 14.93
CA GLN A 54 -23.05 23.30 14.35
C GLN A 54 -22.35 22.83 13.07
N ILE A 55 -22.10 21.53 13.01
CA ILE A 55 -21.67 20.83 11.79
C ILE A 55 -22.49 19.55 11.62
N THR A 56 -22.66 19.11 10.38
CA THR A 56 -23.30 17.82 10.11
C THR A 56 -22.42 16.67 10.57
N ILE A 57 -23.00 15.50 10.88
CA ILE A 57 -22.23 14.30 11.21
C ILE A 57 -21.29 13.90 10.08
N ARG A 58 -21.70 14.08 8.83
CA ARG A 58 -20.83 13.88 7.66
C ARG A 58 -19.57 14.74 7.74
N GLU A 59 -19.74 16.03 8.07
CA GLU A 59 -18.62 16.96 8.18
C GLU A 59 -17.77 16.65 9.42
N LEU A 60 -18.39 16.35 10.57
CA LEU A 60 -17.68 15.91 11.77
C LEU A 60 -16.80 14.68 11.47
N ARG A 61 -17.34 13.65 10.80
CA ARG A 61 -16.60 12.46 10.40
C ARG A 61 -15.37 12.82 9.56
N ARG A 62 -15.56 13.66 8.53
CA ARG A 62 -14.48 14.16 7.67
C ARG A 62 -13.40 14.88 8.47
N ARG A 63 -13.79 15.74 9.42
CA ARG A 63 -12.85 16.52 10.24
C ARG A 63 -12.06 15.64 11.19
N LEU A 64 -12.73 14.71 11.87
CA LEU A 64 -12.10 13.73 12.75
C LEU A 64 -11.11 12.82 12.02
N GLU A 65 -11.47 12.32 10.84
CA GLU A 65 -10.58 11.53 9.99
C GLU A 65 -9.38 12.36 9.54
N ALA A 66 -9.59 13.64 9.20
CA ALA A 66 -8.50 14.55 8.85
C ALA A 66 -7.50 14.79 10.00
N LEU A 67 -7.94 14.67 11.25
CA LEU A 67 -7.10 14.77 12.46
C LEU A 67 -6.47 13.42 12.86
N GLY A 68 -6.83 12.32 12.17
CA GLY A 68 -6.28 10.98 12.38
C GLY A 68 -7.15 10.05 13.23
N TYR A 69 -8.39 10.43 13.56
CA TYR A 69 -9.34 9.58 14.27
C TYR A 69 -10.04 8.60 13.31
N SER A 70 -9.31 7.64 12.74
CA SER A 70 -9.93 6.52 12.04
C SER A 70 -10.51 5.50 13.04
N LEU A 71 -11.46 4.66 12.64
CA LEU A 71 -11.99 3.61 13.53
C LEU A 71 -10.90 2.63 14.01
N ASN A 72 -9.96 2.30 13.12
CA ASN A 72 -8.78 1.49 13.47
C ASN A 72 -7.92 2.19 14.52
N HIS A 73 -7.70 3.50 14.36
CA HIS A 73 -6.96 4.29 15.33
C HIS A 73 -7.67 4.30 16.70
N VAL A 74 -8.99 4.52 16.72
CA VAL A 74 -9.79 4.53 17.95
C VAL A 74 -9.61 3.23 18.72
N ARG A 75 -9.78 2.07 18.05
CA ARG A 75 -9.59 0.77 18.68
C ARG A 75 -8.17 0.60 19.22
N GLU A 76 -7.16 0.93 18.41
CA GLU A 76 -5.76 0.73 18.80
C GLU A 76 -5.35 1.63 19.98
N ALA A 77 -5.85 2.86 20.03
CA ALA A 77 -5.63 3.76 21.16
C ALA A 77 -6.20 3.18 22.46
N ILE A 78 -7.44 2.66 22.42
CA ILE A 78 -8.07 1.98 23.56
C ILE A 78 -7.22 0.79 24.00
N VAL A 79 -6.86 -0.10 23.07
CA VAL A 79 -6.07 -1.32 23.37
C VAL A 79 -4.69 -0.97 23.94
N THR A 80 -3.99 -0.01 23.33
CA THR A 80 -2.68 0.45 23.78
C THR A 80 -2.73 0.99 25.20
N GLU A 81 -3.73 1.82 25.49
CA GLU A 81 -3.87 2.48 26.78
C GLU A 81 -4.24 1.47 27.88
N LEU A 82 -5.17 0.54 27.60
CA LEU A 82 -5.50 -0.56 28.52
C LEU A 82 -4.31 -1.53 28.73
N THR A 83 -3.47 -1.75 27.72
CA THR A 83 -2.35 -2.70 27.80
C THR A 83 -1.34 -2.30 28.87
N LYS A 84 -1.15 -0.99 29.11
CA LYS A 84 -0.30 -0.49 30.21
C LYS A 84 -0.72 -1.08 31.55
N GLY A 85 -2.01 -1.37 31.70
CA GLY A 85 -2.55 -1.86 32.95
C GLY A 85 -2.16 -3.29 33.32
N TYR A 86 -1.76 -4.14 32.35
CA TYR A 86 -1.30 -5.49 32.67
C TYR A 86 -0.03 -5.51 33.54
N GLY A 87 0.81 -4.48 33.45
CA GLY A 87 2.07 -4.40 34.20
C GLY A 87 1.91 -4.17 35.71
N GLU A 88 0.72 -3.77 36.17
CA GLU A 88 0.47 -3.32 37.54
C GLU A 88 -0.49 -4.23 38.32
N LEU A 89 -0.92 -5.34 37.71
CA LEU A 89 -1.85 -6.29 38.31
C LEU A 89 -1.26 -6.96 39.56
N ASN A 90 -1.68 -6.49 40.75
CA ASN A 90 -1.27 -7.04 42.05
C ASN A 90 -2.46 -7.17 43.03
N GLY A 91 -2.43 -8.15 43.92
CA GLY A 91 -3.43 -8.34 44.99
C GLY A 91 -4.78 -8.94 44.52
N GLU A 92 -5.79 -8.92 45.40
CA GLU A 92 -7.09 -9.59 45.15
C GLU A 92 -7.92 -8.96 44.02
N ARG A 93 -7.81 -7.65 43.78
CA ARG A 93 -8.49 -6.94 42.68
C ARG A 93 -7.90 -7.23 41.31
N ALA A 94 -6.69 -7.79 41.24
CA ALA A 94 -6.01 -8.08 39.98
C ALA A 94 -6.83 -9.00 39.06
N VAL A 95 -7.62 -9.92 39.62
CA VAL A 95 -8.41 -10.86 38.81
C VAL A 95 -9.55 -10.17 38.07
N GLN A 96 -10.30 -9.28 38.74
CA GLN A 96 -11.41 -8.55 38.11
C GLN A 96 -10.88 -7.50 37.12
N CYS A 97 -9.84 -6.75 37.49
CA CYS A 97 -9.19 -5.82 36.57
C CYS A 97 -8.65 -6.55 35.32
N LYS A 98 -8.00 -7.71 35.50
CA LYS A 98 -7.55 -8.52 34.36
C LYS A 98 -8.69 -8.93 33.43
N LYS A 99 -9.85 -9.34 33.96
CA LYS A 99 -11.02 -9.69 33.12
C LYS A 99 -11.51 -8.49 32.30
N PHE A 100 -11.56 -7.30 32.90
CA PHE A 100 -11.89 -6.07 32.18
C PHE A 100 -10.84 -5.74 31.11
N LEU A 101 -9.55 -5.84 31.44
CA LEU A 101 -8.47 -5.63 30.48
C LEU A 101 -8.54 -6.62 29.31
N ASP A 102 -8.78 -7.91 29.59
CA ASP A 102 -8.95 -8.95 28.58
C ASP A 102 -10.18 -8.66 27.69
N TYR A 103 -11.27 -8.14 28.27
CA TYR A 103 -12.45 -7.67 27.54
C TYR A 103 -12.11 -6.50 26.60
N GLY A 104 -11.51 -5.43 27.11
CA GLY A 104 -11.14 -4.27 26.30
C GLY A 104 -10.05 -4.56 25.26
N TYR A 105 -9.14 -5.49 25.52
CA TYR A 105 -8.12 -5.93 24.56
C TYR A 105 -8.74 -6.69 23.37
N SER A 106 -9.77 -7.51 23.63
CA SER A 106 -10.42 -8.34 22.63
C SER A 106 -11.53 -7.64 21.85
N ILE A 107 -11.90 -6.41 22.23
CA ILE A 107 -13.02 -5.70 21.61
C ILE A 107 -12.77 -5.37 20.13
N THR A 108 -13.79 -5.55 19.30
CA THR A 108 -13.75 -5.18 17.87
C THR A 108 -14.32 -3.78 17.63
N ILE A 109 -14.11 -3.24 16.43
CA ILE A 109 -14.67 -1.94 16.04
C ILE A 109 -16.20 -2.00 16.03
N GLU A 110 -16.79 -3.08 15.53
CA GLU A 110 -18.23 -3.28 15.47
C GLU A 110 -18.84 -3.30 16.87
N GLN A 111 -18.17 -3.98 17.81
CA GLN A 111 -18.58 -4.00 19.21
C GLN A 111 -18.46 -2.62 19.86
N LEU A 112 -17.41 -1.85 19.57
CA LEU A 112 -17.28 -0.46 20.04
C LEU A 112 -18.41 0.42 19.51
N ILE A 113 -18.77 0.30 18.23
CA ILE A 113 -19.89 1.04 17.63
C ILE A 113 -21.21 0.62 18.29
N GLU A 114 -21.41 -0.67 18.54
CA GLU A 114 -22.60 -1.19 19.22
C GLU A 114 -22.72 -0.68 20.66
N LEU A 115 -21.60 -0.59 21.40
CA LEU A 115 -21.57 0.02 22.73
C LEU A 115 -22.06 1.46 22.70
N VAL A 116 -21.53 2.29 21.79
CA VAL A 116 -21.91 3.70 21.67
C VAL A 116 -23.37 3.86 21.21
N LYS A 117 -23.83 2.97 20.34
CA LYS A 117 -25.24 2.92 19.91
C LYS A 117 -26.17 2.64 21.09
N ASN A 118 -25.83 1.65 21.91
CA ASN A 118 -26.63 1.28 23.08
C ASN A 118 -26.60 2.37 24.16
N TRP A 119 -25.45 3.02 24.37
CA TRP A 119 -25.32 4.17 25.26
C TRP A 119 -26.24 5.31 24.85
N LYS A 120 -26.31 5.64 23.55
CA LYS A 120 -27.21 6.67 23.03
C LYS A 120 -28.67 6.40 23.38
N ASP A 121 -29.10 5.15 23.45
CA ASP A 121 -30.49 4.79 23.73
C ASP A 121 -30.83 4.78 25.22
N GLN A 122 -29.82 4.90 26.09
CA GLN A 122 -29.97 5.01 27.53
C GLN A 122 -30.00 6.49 27.95
N LYS A 123 -30.92 6.87 28.85
CA LYS A 123 -30.85 8.18 29.51
C LYS A 123 -29.65 8.16 30.44
N PRO A 124 -28.68 9.09 30.32
CA PRO A 124 -27.57 9.12 31.26
C PRO A 124 -28.12 9.34 32.66
N ALA A 125 -27.82 8.42 33.58
CA ALA A 125 -27.87 8.74 35.01
C ALA A 125 -26.89 9.90 35.24
N ALA A 126 -27.20 10.80 36.18
CA ALA A 126 -26.28 11.88 36.52
C ALA A 126 -24.90 11.27 36.84
N TYR A 127 -23.86 11.68 36.09
CA TYR A 127 -22.51 11.17 36.26
C TYR A 127 -22.05 11.42 37.70
N ASN A 128 -21.93 10.34 38.47
CA ASN A 128 -21.54 10.39 39.87
C ASN A 128 -20.06 10.06 39.98
N TYR A 129 -19.22 11.09 39.98
CA TYR A 129 -17.76 10.99 40.13
C TYR A 129 -17.30 10.30 41.43
N MET A 130 -18.21 10.03 42.37
CA MET A 130 -17.94 9.31 43.62
C MET A 130 -18.40 7.84 43.60
N GLU A 131 -19.08 7.39 42.54
CA GLU A 131 -19.52 6.00 42.41
C GLU A 131 -18.37 5.14 41.88
N GLN A 132 -18.06 4.05 42.58
CA GLN A 132 -17.02 3.12 42.18
C GLN A 132 -17.47 2.36 40.93
N PHE A 133 -16.57 2.14 39.96
CA PHE A 133 -16.89 1.35 38.78
C PHE A 133 -17.44 -0.03 39.15
N ASN A 134 -18.53 -0.41 38.50
CA ASN A 134 -19.06 -1.75 38.58
C ASN A 134 -18.24 -2.67 37.65
N LEU A 135 -17.20 -3.33 38.17
CA LEU A 135 -16.41 -4.32 37.43
C LEU A 135 -17.18 -5.62 37.12
N ASP A 136 -18.50 -5.66 37.34
CA ASP A 136 -19.39 -6.69 36.80
C ASP A 136 -20.12 -6.21 35.52
N ASP A 137 -19.96 -4.94 35.11
CA ASP A 137 -20.53 -4.33 33.90
C ASP A 137 -19.45 -3.69 33.01
N PHE A 138 -18.66 -4.54 32.35
CA PHE A 138 -17.56 -4.09 31.47
C PHE A 138 -17.98 -3.15 30.33
N PRO A 139 -19.13 -3.35 29.64
CA PRO A 139 -19.63 -2.42 28.63
C PRO A 139 -19.70 -0.95 29.12
N THR A 140 -20.33 -0.72 30.27
CA THR A 140 -20.48 0.63 30.84
C THR A 140 -19.14 1.20 31.26
N VAL A 141 -18.31 0.40 31.94
CA VAL A 141 -16.96 0.81 32.35
C VAL A 141 -16.08 1.18 31.15
N LEU A 142 -16.19 0.44 30.03
CA LEU A 142 -15.44 0.74 28.82
C LEU A 142 -15.93 2.03 28.14
N LEU A 143 -17.24 2.29 28.15
CA LEU A 143 -17.80 3.55 27.64
C LEU A 143 -17.31 4.75 28.46
N ASP A 144 -17.36 4.66 29.79
CA ASP A 144 -16.83 5.69 30.68
C ASP A 144 -15.32 5.91 30.42
N PHE A 145 -14.56 4.83 30.23
CA PHE A 145 -13.15 4.92 29.87
C PHE A 145 -12.93 5.68 28.55
N ILE A 146 -13.71 5.37 27.50
CA ILE A 146 -13.61 6.02 26.18
C ILE A 146 -13.99 7.51 26.25
N GLN A 147 -14.93 7.87 27.12
CA GLN A 147 -15.34 9.26 27.37
C GLN A 147 -14.32 10.05 28.19
N GLY A 148 -13.21 9.42 28.61
CA GLY A 148 -12.19 10.06 29.43
C GLY A 148 -12.61 10.22 30.89
N SER A 149 -13.52 9.38 31.39
CA SER A 149 -14.05 9.41 32.76
C SER A 149 -13.33 8.44 33.72
N SER A 150 -12.12 7.98 33.36
CA SER A 150 -11.41 6.90 34.07
C SER A 150 -10.97 7.28 35.50
N SER A 151 -11.34 6.46 36.48
CA SER A 151 -11.06 6.66 37.91
C SER A 151 -9.74 6.03 38.37
N GLU A 152 -9.24 6.51 39.53
CA GLU A 152 -8.07 5.99 40.27
C GLU A 152 -8.13 4.47 40.59
N LEU A 153 -9.30 3.84 40.42
CA LEU A 153 -9.55 2.45 40.81
C LEU A 153 -9.18 1.42 39.75
N LEU A 154 -9.05 1.78 38.47
CA LEU A 154 -8.59 0.82 37.48
C LEU A 154 -7.14 0.43 37.80
N LEU A 155 -6.25 1.41 38.04
CA LEU A 155 -4.89 1.21 38.59
C LEU A 155 -4.34 2.51 39.26
N PRO A 156 -3.98 2.50 40.57
CA PRO A 156 -3.62 3.71 41.30
C PRO A 156 -2.32 4.42 40.86
N SER A 157 -1.40 3.72 40.18
CA SER A 157 -0.08 4.25 39.81
C SER A 157 -0.04 4.93 38.45
N GLN A 158 -1.05 4.73 37.61
CA GLN A 158 -1.15 5.35 36.30
C GLN A 158 -2.55 5.95 36.17
N ASN A 159 -2.59 7.28 36.11
CA ASN A 159 -3.72 8.03 35.62
C ASN A 159 -3.95 7.63 34.14
N ILE A 160 -4.65 6.52 33.89
CA ILE A 160 -4.95 6.01 32.55
C ILE A 160 -6.16 6.78 32.03
N TRP A 161 -5.91 7.85 31.27
CA TRP A 161 -6.94 8.69 30.66
C TRP A 161 -6.87 8.59 29.15
N LEU A 162 -8.00 8.27 28.53
CA LEU A 162 -8.15 8.37 27.09
C LEU A 162 -8.69 9.78 26.75
N ASN A 163 -7.81 10.66 26.26
CA ASN A 163 -8.16 12.04 25.88
C ASN A 163 -8.26 12.18 24.36
N GLY A 164 -9.33 12.79 23.88
CA GLY A 164 -9.54 13.05 22.46
C GLY A 164 -10.96 12.77 22.02
N PHE A 165 -11.17 12.67 20.71
CA PHE A 165 -12.50 12.60 20.09
C PHE A 165 -12.97 11.17 19.77
N TYR A 166 -12.63 10.20 20.63
CA TYR A 166 -12.89 8.78 20.36
C TYR A 166 -14.39 8.46 20.38
N ILE A 167 -15.11 9.00 21.36
CA ILE A 167 -16.56 8.81 21.48
C ILE A 167 -17.29 9.50 20.33
N GLU A 168 -16.88 10.71 19.95
CA GLU A 168 -17.44 11.47 18.84
C GLU A 168 -17.22 10.72 17.52
N ARG A 169 -16.02 10.16 17.30
CA ARG A 169 -15.74 9.36 16.10
C ARG A 169 -16.60 8.11 16.03
N LEU A 170 -16.73 7.35 17.11
CA LEU A 170 -17.60 6.16 17.14
C LEU A 170 -19.07 6.55 16.95
N ALA A 171 -19.49 7.66 17.56
CA ALA A 171 -20.87 8.14 17.48
C ALA A 171 -21.26 8.57 16.06
N CYS A 172 -20.31 8.96 15.20
CA CYS A 172 -20.55 9.23 13.77
C CYS A 172 -21.05 8.00 13.00
N GLU A 173 -20.79 6.77 13.48
CA GLU A 173 -21.26 5.52 12.86
C GLU A 173 -22.65 5.10 13.34
N THR A 174 -23.23 5.86 14.27
CA THR A 174 -24.54 5.55 14.88
C THR A 174 -25.59 6.60 14.54
N CYS A 175 -25.21 7.68 13.87
CA CYS A 175 -26.08 8.76 13.38
C CYS A 175 -26.16 8.74 11.84
N THR A 176 -27.22 9.35 11.31
CA THR A 176 -27.30 9.71 9.90
C THR A 176 -26.40 10.90 9.58
N ASP A 177 -25.97 11.00 8.32
CA ASP A 177 -25.03 12.03 7.86
C ASP A 177 -25.56 13.47 8.01
N ASP A 178 -26.88 13.66 7.99
CA ASP A 178 -27.56 14.96 8.07
C ASP A 178 -27.86 15.43 9.50
N GLU A 179 -27.70 14.56 10.50
CA GLU A 179 -27.79 14.96 11.90
C GLU A 179 -26.70 15.96 12.26
N LEU A 180 -26.86 16.66 13.38
CA LEU A 180 -25.94 17.72 13.81
C LEU A 180 -25.13 17.32 15.04
N PHE A 181 -23.86 17.70 15.02
CA PHE A 181 -23.03 17.84 16.21
C PHE A 181 -23.05 19.31 16.64
N THR A 182 -23.48 19.56 17.87
CA THR A 182 -23.80 20.91 18.36
C THR A 182 -23.06 21.19 19.66
N ILE A 183 -22.41 22.34 19.73
CA ILE A 183 -21.98 22.97 20.99
C ILE A 183 -22.87 24.19 21.19
N ASP A 184 -23.89 24.06 22.04
CA ASP A 184 -24.82 25.14 22.41
C ASP A 184 -24.29 25.86 23.65
N PHE A 185 -24.11 27.17 23.53
CA PHE A 185 -23.63 28.04 24.60
C PHE A 185 -24.56 29.23 24.84
N THR A 186 -25.82 29.11 24.42
CA THR A 186 -26.87 30.12 24.57
C THR A 186 -27.01 30.54 26.03
N ARG A 187 -27.13 29.58 26.95
CA ARG A 187 -27.27 29.85 28.40
C ARG A 187 -26.07 30.56 29.01
N LEU A 188 -24.86 30.36 28.46
CA LEU A 188 -23.66 31.06 28.91
C LEU A 188 -23.69 32.53 28.50
N ILE A 189 -24.21 32.85 27.32
CA ILE A 189 -24.45 34.23 26.90
C ILE A 189 -25.54 34.88 27.75
N GLU A 190 -26.68 34.20 27.96
CA GLU A 190 -27.77 34.70 28.81
C GLU A 190 -27.30 34.99 30.24
N ALA A 191 -26.41 34.15 30.77
CA ALA A 191 -25.81 34.32 32.09
C ALA A 191 -24.64 35.34 32.10
N GLY A 192 -24.29 35.95 30.96
CA GLY A 192 -23.31 37.03 30.86
C GLY A 192 -21.84 36.57 30.83
N TYR A 193 -21.56 35.28 30.62
CA TYR A 193 -20.19 34.77 30.49
C TYR A 193 -19.54 35.16 29.16
N TYR A 194 -20.35 35.38 28.12
CA TYR A 194 -19.90 35.83 26.80
C TYR A 194 -20.78 36.98 26.32
N ALA A 195 -20.19 37.87 25.51
CA ALA A 195 -20.97 38.88 24.80
C ALA A 195 -21.90 38.22 23.75
N PRO A 196 -23.06 38.81 23.43
CA PRO A 196 -23.98 38.31 22.40
C PRO A 196 -23.35 38.01 21.03
N GLU A 197 -22.34 38.81 20.69
CA GLU A 197 -21.55 38.77 19.46
C GLU A 197 -20.25 37.95 19.59
N ALA A 198 -20.00 37.34 20.74
CA ALA A 198 -18.79 36.59 20.98
C ALA A 198 -18.68 35.39 20.02
N GLN A 199 -17.47 35.22 19.48
CA GLN A 199 -17.08 34.06 18.68
C GLN A 199 -15.95 33.34 19.41
N PRO A 200 -16.26 32.55 20.45
CA PRO A 200 -15.23 31.90 21.27
C PRO A 200 -14.45 30.82 20.52
N ILE A 201 -14.95 30.33 19.38
CA ILE A 201 -14.24 29.40 18.48
C ILE A 201 -13.81 30.18 17.23
N SER A 202 -12.55 30.02 16.84
CA SER A 202 -11.96 30.61 15.62
C SER A 202 -11.66 29.52 14.59
N ASP A 203 -10.94 29.85 13.51
CA ASP A 203 -10.50 28.90 12.48
C ASP A 203 -9.32 28.01 12.93
N GLU A 204 -9.44 27.44 14.13
CA GLU A 204 -8.42 26.58 14.73
C GLU A 204 -8.25 25.27 13.98
N TYR A 205 -9.35 24.66 13.52
CA TYR A 205 -9.30 23.45 12.70
C TYR A 205 -8.46 23.65 11.43
N ASP A 206 -8.74 24.70 10.66
CA ASP A 206 -8.01 25.01 9.42
C ASP A 206 -6.54 25.35 9.70
N ARG A 207 -6.29 26.16 10.75
CA ARG A 207 -4.93 26.48 11.20
C ARG A 207 -4.17 25.22 11.57
N TYR A 208 -4.84 24.26 12.19
CA TYR A 208 -4.26 22.98 12.56
C TYR A 208 -3.89 22.15 11.34
N LEU A 209 -4.85 21.96 10.43
CA LEU A 209 -4.62 21.20 9.20
C LEU A 209 -3.51 21.79 8.33
N SER A 210 -3.39 23.13 8.29
CA SER A 210 -2.37 23.81 7.50
C SER A 210 -0.93 23.50 7.94
N GLN A 211 -0.74 22.97 9.15
CA GLN A 211 0.59 22.59 9.66
C GLN A 211 1.05 21.25 9.11
N PHE A 212 0.15 20.42 8.59
CA PHE A 212 0.53 19.11 8.07
C PHE A 212 1.14 19.22 6.68
N ASN A 213 2.22 18.47 6.50
CA ASN A 213 2.73 18.23 5.17
C ASN A 213 1.64 17.46 4.37
N PRO A 214 1.18 17.98 3.22
CA PRO A 214 0.10 17.38 2.43
C PRO A 214 0.48 16.01 1.85
N LEU A 215 1.74 15.62 1.99
CA LEU A 215 2.29 14.35 1.53
C LEU A 215 2.52 13.34 2.65
N SER A 216 2.19 13.69 3.90
CA SER A 216 2.27 12.79 5.03
C SER A 216 1.18 11.72 4.97
N PHE A 217 1.45 10.57 5.56
CA PHE A 217 0.43 9.57 5.84
C PHE A 217 0.00 9.67 7.29
N ARG A 218 -1.22 9.20 7.62
CA ARG A 218 -1.66 9.08 9.00
C ARG A 218 -1.60 7.63 9.47
N LEU A 219 -1.17 7.45 10.71
CA LEU A 219 -1.07 6.16 11.36
C LEU A 219 -2.46 5.52 11.49
N MET A 220 -2.57 4.21 11.19
CA MET A 220 -3.80 3.42 11.18
C MET A 220 -4.88 3.89 10.20
N GLU A 221 -4.56 4.80 9.27
CA GLU A 221 -5.48 5.19 8.22
C GLU A 221 -5.34 4.24 7.02
N GLN A 222 -6.49 3.91 6.42
CA GLN A 222 -6.59 3.17 5.18
C GLN A 222 -6.21 4.09 4.02
N ILE A 223 -5.27 3.66 3.19
CA ILE A 223 -4.95 4.39 1.96
C ILE A 223 -6.08 4.15 0.96
N ASN A 224 -6.46 5.21 0.22
CA ASN A 224 -7.53 5.17 -0.77
C ASN A 224 -7.17 4.35 -2.02
N ASP A 225 -5.88 4.25 -2.33
CA ASP A 225 -5.37 3.43 -3.43
C ASP A 225 -5.32 1.95 -3.04
N GLU A 226 -5.55 1.07 -4.00
CA GLU A 226 -5.37 -0.37 -3.86
C GLU A 226 -4.06 -0.83 -4.52
N GLU A 227 -3.53 -1.97 -4.10
CA GLU A 227 -2.42 -2.60 -4.82
C GLU A 227 -2.81 -2.83 -6.29
N SER A 228 -1.87 -2.59 -7.19
CA SER A 228 -2.10 -2.65 -8.63
C SER A 228 -0.83 -2.98 -9.38
N GLU A 229 -0.88 -3.05 -10.70
CA GLU A 229 0.30 -3.24 -11.55
C GLU A 229 1.38 -2.16 -11.38
N THR A 230 1.04 -1.03 -10.74
CA THR A 230 1.94 0.11 -10.55
C THR A 230 2.11 0.52 -9.08
N LEU A 231 1.48 -0.18 -8.15
CA LEU A 231 1.53 0.12 -6.71
C LEU A 231 1.60 -1.18 -5.89
N GLU A 232 2.59 -1.28 -5.01
CA GLU A 232 2.79 -2.39 -4.07
C GLU A 232 2.86 -1.87 -2.64
N PHE A 233 2.19 -2.56 -1.71
CA PHE A 233 2.26 -2.31 -0.28
C PHE A 233 3.16 -3.34 0.40
N LYS A 234 3.99 -2.88 1.34
CA LYS A 234 4.84 -3.78 2.13
C LYS A 234 4.91 -3.37 3.60
N SER A 235 4.56 -4.29 4.47
CA SER A 235 4.80 -4.12 5.90
C SER A 235 6.25 -4.49 6.25
N VAL A 236 6.84 -3.77 7.20
CA VAL A 236 8.18 -4.05 7.72
C VAL A 236 8.11 -4.12 9.24
N THR A 237 8.09 -5.34 9.76
CA THR A 237 8.03 -5.62 11.21
C THR A 237 9.41 -5.89 11.82
N SER A 238 10.46 -5.93 11.00
CA SER A 238 11.83 -6.21 11.44
C SER A 238 12.40 -5.07 12.29
N SER A 239 13.19 -5.43 13.32
CA SER A 239 14.01 -4.48 14.08
C SER A 239 15.13 -3.83 13.26
N ASN A 240 15.49 -4.40 12.10
CA ASN A 240 16.42 -3.81 11.13
C ASN A 240 15.69 -3.55 9.80
N PRO A 241 14.93 -2.44 9.70
CA PRO A 241 14.07 -2.19 8.55
C PRO A 241 14.84 -2.05 7.24
N CYS A 242 16.01 -1.39 7.25
CA CYS A 242 16.83 -1.18 6.07
C CYS A 242 17.28 -2.51 5.43
N SER A 243 17.61 -3.50 6.25
CA SER A 243 17.99 -4.83 5.75
C SER A 243 16.78 -5.67 5.29
N ALA A 244 15.61 -5.48 5.91
CA ALA A 244 14.38 -6.12 5.44
C ALA A 244 13.97 -5.59 4.06
N ILE A 245 14.02 -4.26 3.87
CA ILE A 245 13.76 -3.60 2.58
C ILE A 245 14.75 -4.10 1.52
N GLU A 246 16.05 -4.12 1.82
CA GLU A 246 17.10 -4.59 0.88
C GLU A 246 16.83 -6.01 0.38
N LYS A 247 16.37 -6.92 1.25
CA LYS A 247 16.09 -8.32 0.88
C LYS A 247 14.89 -8.46 -0.05
N GLN A 248 13.86 -7.64 0.15
CA GLN A 248 12.62 -7.71 -0.63
C GLN A 248 12.70 -6.95 -1.95
N LEU A 249 13.49 -5.87 -1.97
CA LEU A 249 13.54 -4.91 -3.07
C LEU A 249 13.87 -5.52 -4.45
N PRO A 250 14.86 -6.43 -4.63
CA PRO A 250 15.24 -6.91 -5.96
C PRO A 250 14.08 -7.52 -6.75
N LYS A 251 13.22 -8.31 -6.10
CA LYS A 251 12.03 -8.93 -6.69
C LYS A 251 11.11 -7.87 -7.31
N TYR A 252 10.74 -6.85 -6.53
CA TYR A 252 9.81 -5.82 -6.97
C TYR A 252 10.44 -4.86 -7.96
N LEU A 253 11.70 -4.50 -7.73
CA LEU A 253 12.46 -3.64 -8.62
C LEU A 253 12.53 -4.22 -10.04
N ILE A 254 12.83 -5.52 -10.17
CA ILE A 254 12.78 -6.21 -11.46
C ILE A 254 11.36 -6.33 -12.00
N GLY A 255 10.40 -6.71 -11.16
CA GLY A 255 9.00 -6.85 -11.55
C GLY A 255 8.40 -5.58 -12.17
N PHE A 256 8.73 -4.42 -11.60
CA PHE A 256 8.31 -3.11 -12.12
C PHE A 256 9.10 -2.68 -13.37
N LEU A 257 10.43 -2.87 -13.40
CA LEU A 257 11.26 -2.58 -14.57
C LEU A 257 10.83 -3.38 -15.80
N ASN A 258 10.48 -4.64 -15.62
CA ASN A 258 9.97 -5.51 -16.68
C ASN A 258 8.53 -5.21 -17.08
N ASN A 259 7.89 -4.21 -16.50
CA ASN A 259 6.54 -3.80 -16.87
C ASN A 259 6.40 -2.27 -16.87
N LYS A 260 5.28 -1.72 -16.40
CA LYS A 260 4.91 -0.30 -16.47
C LYS A 260 5.69 0.62 -15.51
N GLY A 261 6.66 0.09 -14.76
CA GLY A 261 7.18 0.79 -13.58
C GLY A 261 6.12 0.89 -12.47
N GLY A 262 6.45 1.59 -11.39
CA GLY A 262 5.52 1.75 -10.29
C GLY A 262 6.15 2.25 -9.00
N ARG A 263 5.45 2.04 -7.90
CA ARG A 263 5.85 2.47 -6.56
C ARG A 263 5.69 1.34 -5.56
N ILE A 264 6.58 1.32 -4.57
CA ILE A 264 6.47 0.46 -3.39
C ILE A 264 6.33 1.35 -2.17
N LEU A 265 5.27 1.16 -1.40
CA LEU A 265 5.09 1.81 -0.11
C LEU A 265 5.45 0.83 1.01
N PHE A 266 6.64 0.99 1.57
CA PHE A 266 7.03 0.28 2.78
C PHE A 266 6.52 1.01 4.03
N GLY A 267 5.94 0.25 4.96
CA GLY A 267 5.22 0.80 6.12
C GLY A 267 3.71 0.82 5.93
N VAL A 268 3.19 0.06 4.97
CA VAL A 268 1.76 -0.12 4.70
C VAL A 268 1.46 -1.63 4.73
N THR A 269 0.39 -2.05 5.40
CA THR A 269 -0.03 -3.46 5.41
C THR A 269 -0.54 -3.88 4.04
N ASP A 270 -0.63 -5.19 3.80
CA ASP A 270 -1.20 -5.72 2.55
C ASP A 270 -2.68 -5.30 2.37
N SER A 271 -3.38 -5.01 3.46
CA SER A 271 -4.73 -4.46 3.44
C SER A 271 -4.79 -2.94 3.19
N GLY A 272 -3.66 -2.26 3.02
CA GLY A 272 -3.60 -0.80 2.78
C GLY A 272 -3.62 0.09 4.04
N VAL A 273 -3.42 -0.48 5.23
CA VAL A 273 -3.38 0.29 6.49
C VAL A 273 -1.97 0.82 6.73
N THR A 274 -1.85 2.11 6.99
CA THR A 274 -0.54 2.72 7.25
C THR A 274 -0.05 2.45 8.67
N VAL A 275 1.13 1.84 8.81
CA VAL A 275 1.78 1.56 10.10
C VAL A 275 3.13 2.27 10.27
N GLY A 276 3.75 2.64 9.15
CA GLY A 276 5.06 3.27 9.06
C GLY A 276 6.22 2.41 9.55
N ILE A 277 7.42 2.97 9.40
CA ILE A 277 8.70 2.35 9.73
C ILE A 277 9.51 3.35 10.54
N ARG A 278 10.09 2.88 11.65
CA ARG A 278 11.03 3.70 12.42
C ARG A 278 12.38 3.77 11.71
N LEU A 279 12.82 4.96 11.33
CA LEU A 279 14.10 5.23 10.68
C LEU A 279 14.77 6.43 11.35
N THR A 280 15.83 6.16 12.12
CA THR A 280 16.71 7.23 12.63
C THR A 280 17.41 7.95 11.48
N ARG A 281 18.12 9.05 11.77
CA ARG A 281 18.95 9.73 10.77
C ARG A 281 19.93 8.78 10.09
N ASP A 282 20.62 7.94 10.85
CA ASP A 282 21.61 7.00 10.33
C ASP A 282 20.95 5.89 9.49
N ASP A 283 19.74 5.47 9.87
CA ASP A 283 18.96 4.50 9.09
C ASP A 283 18.54 5.08 7.73
N ARG A 284 18.21 6.37 7.66
CA ARG A 284 17.85 7.04 6.41
C ARG A 284 19.02 6.99 5.41
N ASP A 285 20.22 7.36 5.85
CA ASP A 285 21.42 7.30 5.02
C ASP A 285 21.80 5.84 4.66
N LEU A 286 21.59 4.89 5.58
CA LEU A 286 21.80 3.47 5.32
C LEU A 286 20.81 2.92 4.27
N LEU A 287 19.55 3.31 4.34
CA LEU A 287 18.51 2.92 3.41
C LEU A 287 18.86 3.36 1.99
N HIS A 288 19.24 4.62 1.79
CA HIS A 288 19.68 5.13 0.48
C HIS A 288 20.83 4.29 -0.09
N ARG A 289 21.85 3.97 0.72
CA ARG A 289 22.98 3.13 0.30
C ARG A 289 22.55 1.71 -0.06
N LYS A 290 21.66 1.09 0.71
CA LYS A 290 21.17 -0.28 0.46
C LYS A 290 20.32 -0.36 -0.80
N VAL A 291 19.45 0.62 -1.05
CA VAL A 291 18.66 0.70 -2.29
C VAL A 291 19.58 0.88 -3.50
N ALA A 292 20.58 1.76 -3.42
CA ALA A 292 21.58 1.93 -4.48
C ALA A 292 22.37 0.64 -4.74
N ALA A 293 22.81 -0.05 -3.68
CA ALA A 293 23.52 -1.32 -3.78
C ALA A 293 22.66 -2.44 -4.39
N ALA A 294 21.36 -2.50 -4.06
CA ALA A 294 20.43 -3.44 -4.68
C ALA A 294 20.25 -3.14 -6.18
N THR A 295 20.17 -1.86 -6.55
CA THR A 295 20.04 -1.40 -7.94
C THR A 295 21.26 -1.79 -8.79
N LEU A 296 22.47 -1.76 -8.23
CA LEU A 296 23.71 -2.18 -8.93
C LEU A 296 23.78 -3.68 -9.24
N LYS A 297 22.97 -4.51 -8.57
CA LYS A 297 22.96 -5.96 -8.75
C LYS A 297 21.98 -6.40 -9.86
N ILE A 298 21.46 -5.46 -10.64
CA ILE A 298 20.47 -5.68 -11.68
C ILE A 298 21.13 -5.59 -13.05
N THR A 299 20.85 -6.57 -13.90
CA THR A 299 21.39 -6.66 -15.26
C THR A 299 20.24 -6.64 -16.27
N PRO A 300 20.29 -5.82 -17.34
CA PRO A 300 21.31 -4.81 -17.61
C PRO A 300 21.27 -3.67 -16.59
N ASN A 301 22.43 -3.03 -16.38
CA ASN A 301 22.53 -1.87 -15.49
C ASN A 301 21.63 -0.74 -15.99
N PHE A 302 20.99 -0.04 -15.04
CA PHE A 302 20.26 1.18 -15.29
C PHE A 302 20.65 2.25 -14.26
N PRO A 303 20.43 3.56 -14.53
CA PRO A 303 20.89 4.61 -13.64
C PRO A 303 20.24 4.53 -12.27
N GLN A 304 21.05 4.55 -11.20
CA GLN A 304 20.55 4.56 -9.82
C GLN A 304 19.65 5.76 -9.54
N SER A 305 19.95 6.91 -10.14
CA SER A 305 19.17 8.14 -10.02
C SER A 305 17.75 8.02 -10.58
N SER A 306 17.45 6.98 -11.35
CA SER A 306 16.10 6.70 -11.82
C SER A 306 15.19 6.10 -10.75
N VAL A 307 15.76 5.54 -9.66
CA VAL A 307 14.99 5.09 -8.48
C VAL A 307 14.92 6.24 -7.49
N GLU A 308 13.71 6.71 -7.20
CA GLU A 308 13.48 7.81 -6.26
C GLU A 308 12.99 7.27 -4.93
N ILE A 309 13.59 7.71 -3.81
CA ILE A 309 13.15 7.36 -2.46
C ILE A 309 12.60 8.62 -1.81
N LYS A 310 11.33 8.57 -1.39
CA LYS A 310 10.69 9.61 -0.59
C LYS A 310 10.37 9.07 0.80
N LEU A 311 10.82 9.80 1.81
CA LEU A 311 10.44 9.54 3.20
C LEU A 311 9.23 10.40 3.51
N ARG A 312 8.06 9.77 3.62
CA ARG A 312 6.79 10.45 3.86
C ARG A 312 6.52 10.41 5.37
N PRO A 313 6.47 11.56 6.07
CA PRO A 313 6.27 11.56 7.52
C PRO A 313 4.97 10.88 7.91
N LEU A 314 4.97 10.24 9.07
CA LEU A 314 3.78 9.64 9.64
C LEU A 314 3.21 10.56 10.72
N ILE A 315 1.93 10.88 10.62
CA ILE A 315 1.20 11.67 11.61
C ILE A 315 0.37 10.73 12.47
N ASN A 316 0.38 10.94 13.78
CA ASN A 316 -0.50 10.27 14.73
C ASN A 316 -1.18 11.31 15.60
N LEU A 317 -2.52 11.30 15.62
CA LEU A 317 -3.37 12.23 16.36
C LEU A 317 -2.73 13.59 16.47
N GLU A 318 -2.90 14.34 15.38
CA GLU A 318 -2.49 15.72 15.35
C GLU A 318 -0.95 15.97 15.36
N LYS A 319 -0.11 14.96 15.65
CA LYS A 319 1.34 15.14 15.80
C LYS A 319 2.14 14.31 14.79
N GLU A 320 3.13 14.93 14.17
CA GLU A 320 4.14 14.18 13.42
C GLU A 320 4.90 13.24 14.37
N MET A 321 5.00 11.97 14.00
CA MET A 321 5.73 10.98 14.75
C MET A 321 7.22 11.06 14.43
N GLN A 322 8.02 11.36 15.44
CA GLN A 322 9.47 11.44 15.28
C GLN A 322 10.06 10.14 14.71
N ASP A 323 10.93 10.28 13.71
CA ASP A 323 11.66 9.19 13.05
C ASP A 323 10.74 8.05 12.54
N ARG A 324 9.47 8.32 12.22
CA ARG A 324 8.56 7.34 11.60
C ARG A 324 8.07 7.81 10.24
N PHE A 325 8.21 6.94 9.25
CA PHE A 325 7.93 7.26 7.86
C PHE A 325 7.25 6.10 7.13
N VAL A 326 6.48 6.43 6.10
CA VAL A 326 6.25 5.53 4.97
C VAL A 326 7.38 5.76 3.98
N VAL A 327 8.09 4.69 3.62
CA VAL A 327 9.14 4.76 2.60
C VAL A 327 8.50 4.49 1.25
N ASP A 328 8.49 5.52 0.41
CA ASP A 328 7.89 5.54 -0.91
C ASP A 328 8.99 5.45 -1.96
N ILE A 329 9.16 4.27 -2.55
CA ILE A 329 10.19 4.00 -3.56
C ILE A 329 9.53 3.96 -4.94
N TYR A 330 9.87 4.93 -5.79
CA TYR A 330 9.49 4.94 -7.19
C TYR A 330 10.52 4.18 -8.03
N ILE A 331 10.01 3.31 -8.92
CA ILE A 331 10.78 2.51 -9.85
C ILE A 331 10.27 2.80 -11.27
N PRO A 332 11.15 3.17 -12.22
CA PRO A 332 10.73 3.48 -13.57
C PRO A 332 10.30 2.22 -14.33
N SER A 333 9.60 2.40 -15.45
CA SER A 333 9.51 1.36 -16.46
C SER A 333 10.89 1.18 -17.12
N GLY A 334 11.30 -0.06 -17.30
CA GLY A 334 12.49 -0.39 -18.06
C GLY A 334 12.28 -0.16 -19.56
N LYS A 335 13.33 -0.30 -20.36
CA LYS A 335 13.21 -0.11 -21.81
C LYS A 335 12.29 -1.18 -22.41
N SER A 336 11.53 -0.81 -23.44
CA SER A 336 10.57 -1.71 -24.11
C SER A 336 11.23 -2.99 -24.63
N ASN A 337 12.46 -2.88 -25.12
CA ASN A 337 13.22 -3.98 -25.73
C ASN A 337 14.37 -4.43 -24.83
N GLU A 338 14.20 -4.37 -23.51
CA GLU A 338 15.11 -4.94 -22.51
C GLU A 338 14.32 -5.74 -21.48
N MET A 339 14.95 -6.78 -20.95
CA MET A 339 14.48 -7.52 -19.80
C MET A 339 15.56 -7.48 -18.72
N TYR A 340 15.13 -7.30 -17.47
CA TYR A 340 15.98 -7.10 -16.30
C TYR A 340 15.98 -8.35 -15.43
N PHE A 341 17.14 -8.63 -14.84
CA PHE A 341 17.45 -9.83 -14.07
C PHE A 341 18.29 -9.46 -12.84
N THR A 342 18.32 -10.30 -11.82
CA THR A 342 19.39 -10.25 -10.82
C THR A 342 20.69 -10.70 -11.45
N HIS A 343 21.82 -10.41 -10.77
CA HIS A 343 23.11 -10.99 -11.12
C HIS A 343 23.10 -12.54 -11.13
N GLY A 344 22.20 -13.16 -10.35
CA GLY A 344 22.01 -14.62 -10.33
C GLY A 344 21.16 -15.16 -11.49
N GLY A 345 20.68 -14.32 -12.40
CA GLY A 345 19.87 -14.72 -13.56
C GLY A 345 18.39 -14.90 -13.27
N GLU A 346 17.91 -14.51 -12.08
CA GLU A 346 16.50 -14.58 -11.73
C GLU A 346 15.76 -13.35 -12.22
N THR A 347 14.49 -13.52 -12.62
CA THR A 347 13.67 -12.41 -13.09
C THR A 347 12.22 -12.54 -12.68
N TRP A 348 11.55 -11.42 -12.58
CA TRP A 348 10.16 -11.31 -12.17
C TRP A 348 9.41 -10.38 -13.11
N ILE A 349 8.10 -10.58 -13.18
CA ILE A 349 7.18 -9.63 -13.79
C ILE A 349 6.06 -9.32 -12.81
N ARG A 350 5.62 -8.08 -12.80
CA ARG A 350 4.40 -7.69 -12.10
C ARG A 350 3.19 -7.84 -13.01
N HIS A 351 2.13 -8.50 -12.54
CA HIS A 351 0.84 -8.62 -13.22
C HIS A 351 -0.29 -8.53 -12.20
N GLY A 352 -1.22 -7.59 -12.39
CA GLY A 352 -2.14 -7.18 -11.33
C GLY A 352 -1.40 -6.82 -10.03
N THR A 353 -1.82 -7.42 -8.92
CA THR A 353 -1.21 -7.28 -7.58
C THR A 353 -0.06 -8.26 -7.34
N SER A 354 0.18 -9.19 -8.27
CA SER A 354 1.16 -10.26 -8.08
C SER A 354 2.48 -9.94 -8.76
N THR A 355 3.59 -10.31 -8.11
CA THR A 355 4.91 -10.31 -8.74
C THR A 355 5.42 -11.75 -8.80
N SER A 356 5.37 -12.34 -9.99
CA SER A 356 5.70 -13.74 -10.26
C SER A 356 7.09 -13.87 -10.85
N GLN A 357 7.82 -14.91 -10.42
CA GLN A 357 9.11 -15.23 -11.02
C GLN A 357 8.85 -15.87 -12.38
N LEU A 358 9.58 -15.42 -13.41
CA LEU A 358 9.55 -16.07 -14.72
C LEU A 358 10.75 -17.01 -14.85
N SER A 359 10.48 -18.23 -15.30
CA SER A 359 11.50 -19.23 -15.58
C SER A 359 11.05 -20.14 -16.73
N GLY A 360 12.01 -20.89 -17.28
CA GLY A 360 11.75 -21.88 -18.33
C GLY A 360 10.95 -21.33 -19.51
N HIS A 361 9.87 -22.02 -19.88
CA HIS A 361 9.03 -21.67 -21.02
C HIS A 361 8.30 -20.33 -20.86
N GLN A 362 7.88 -19.97 -19.65
CA GLN A 362 7.16 -18.70 -19.41
C GLN A 362 8.06 -17.49 -19.65
N LEU A 363 9.32 -17.57 -19.19
CA LEU A 363 10.34 -16.57 -19.48
C LEU A 363 10.57 -16.46 -20.99
N PHE A 364 10.71 -17.60 -21.66
CA PHE A 364 10.92 -17.66 -23.10
C PHE A 364 9.79 -16.99 -23.88
N ALA A 365 8.54 -17.38 -23.62
CA ALA A 365 7.35 -16.81 -24.26
C ALA A 365 7.25 -15.30 -24.00
N HIS A 366 7.57 -14.85 -22.78
CA HIS A 366 7.56 -13.44 -22.44
C HIS A 366 8.60 -12.64 -23.22
N ILE A 367 9.83 -13.16 -23.36
CA ILE A 367 10.86 -12.54 -24.20
C ILE A 367 10.38 -12.47 -25.65
N CYS A 368 9.87 -13.55 -26.23
CA CYS A 368 9.36 -13.54 -27.61
C CYS A 368 8.20 -12.56 -27.81
N ALA A 369 7.29 -12.42 -26.84
CA ALA A 369 6.21 -11.43 -26.94
C ALA A 369 6.74 -9.98 -26.89
N ARG A 370 7.78 -9.74 -26.08
CA ARG A 370 8.40 -8.42 -25.91
C ARG A 370 9.26 -8.01 -27.11
N TYR A 371 9.88 -8.98 -27.79
CA TYR A 371 10.61 -8.79 -29.03
C TYR A 371 9.79 -9.38 -30.17
N SER A 372 8.86 -8.58 -30.70
CA SER A 372 7.69 -8.98 -31.49
C SER A 372 7.98 -9.79 -32.77
N THR A 373 9.24 -9.90 -33.19
CA THR A 373 9.69 -10.78 -34.28
C THR A 373 11.09 -11.33 -33.98
N ALA A 374 11.45 -12.48 -34.56
CA ALA A 374 12.84 -12.96 -34.54
C ALA A 374 13.82 -11.90 -35.10
N ASP A 375 13.33 -11.07 -36.02
CA ASP A 375 14.01 -9.89 -36.58
C ASP A 375 14.28 -8.80 -35.53
N ASP A 376 13.39 -8.57 -34.57
CA ASP A 376 13.60 -7.61 -33.48
C ASP A 376 14.61 -8.11 -32.45
N LEU A 377 14.60 -9.42 -32.18
CA LEU A 377 15.65 -10.09 -31.40
C LEU A 377 17.00 -9.98 -32.11
N LEU A 378 17.04 -10.26 -33.42
CA LEU A 378 18.24 -10.11 -34.25
C LEU A 378 18.74 -8.67 -34.29
N ARG A 379 17.84 -7.68 -34.46
CA ARG A 379 18.19 -6.25 -34.39
C ARG A 379 18.75 -5.85 -33.03
N ALA A 380 18.18 -6.33 -31.93
CA ALA A 380 18.66 -6.04 -30.58
C ALA A 380 20.05 -6.65 -30.32
N VAL A 381 20.26 -7.88 -30.79
CA VAL A 381 21.56 -8.56 -30.73
C VAL A 381 22.61 -7.88 -31.61
N ASP A 382 22.26 -7.57 -32.86
CA ASP A 382 23.14 -6.88 -33.82
C ASP A 382 23.54 -5.48 -33.30
N LEU A 383 22.59 -4.73 -32.73
CA LEU A 383 22.88 -3.43 -32.11
C LEU A 383 23.88 -3.55 -30.94
N LYS A 384 23.72 -4.55 -30.07
CA LYS A 384 24.67 -4.78 -28.97
C LYS A 384 26.04 -5.19 -29.48
N ALA A 385 26.10 -6.07 -30.49
CA ALA A 385 27.34 -6.48 -31.11
C ALA A 385 28.08 -5.28 -31.77
N ARG A 386 27.35 -4.43 -32.51
CA ARG A 386 27.91 -3.21 -33.11
C ARG A 386 28.42 -2.23 -32.06
N THR A 387 27.66 -1.99 -30.99
CA THR A 387 28.08 -1.09 -29.90
C THR A 387 29.37 -1.59 -29.25
N ALA A 388 29.50 -2.89 -29.03
CA ALA A 388 30.74 -3.49 -28.52
C ALA A 388 31.91 -3.37 -29.52
N MET A 389 31.65 -3.55 -30.82
CA MET A 389 32.67 -3.37 -31.87
C MET A 389 33.15 -1.92 -31.98
N ASP A 390 32.23 -0.96 -31.92
CA ASP A 390 32.54 0.47 -31.99
C ASP A 390 33.38 0.91 -30.79
N GLU A 391 33.06 0.43 -29.59
CA GLU A 391 33.87 0.72 -28.40
C GLU A 391 35.27 0.08 -28.49
N ILE A 392 35.40 -1.14 -28.99
CA ILE A 392 36.71 -1.77 -29.26
C ILE A 392 37.51 -0.93 -30.27
N GLN A 393 36.89 -0.44 -31.34
CA GLN A 393 37.57 0.42 -32.33
C GLN A 393 38.00 1.75 -31.73
N ARG A 394 37.14 2.36 -30.90
CA ARG A 394 37.46 3.60 -30.17
C ARG A 394 38.66 3.39 -29.24
N LEU A 395 38.66 2.32 -28.45
CA LEU A 395 39.77 1.97 -27.55
C LEU A 395 41.08 1.75 -28.31
N LYS A 396 41.04 1.01 -29.44
CA LYS A 396 42.20 0.84 -30.33
C LYS A 396 42.75 2.16 -30.87
N LYS A 397 41.88 3.14 -31.14
CA LYS A 397 42.26 4.44 -31.70
C LYS A 397 42.80 5.40 -30.63
N LEU A 398 42.41 5.24 -29.37
CA LEU A 398 42.88 6.07 -28.26
C LEU A 398 44.30 5.71 -27.82
N GLY A 399 44.80 4.51 -28.10
CA GLY A 399 46.20 4.12 -27.82
C GLY A 399 46.61 4.17 -26.34
N THR A 400 45.66 4.46 -25.43
CA THR A 400 45.87 4.69 -24.00
C THR A 400 45.19 3.66 -23.10
N SER A 401 44.33 2.80 -23.65
CA SER A 401 43.73 1.69 -22.90
C SER A 401 44.76 0.57 -22.73
N SER A 402 44.89 0.01 -21.52
CA SER A 402 45.83 -1.08 -21.27
C SER A 402 45.47 -2.28 -22.17
N ASP A 403 46.48 -3.06 -22.58
CA ASP A 403 46.27 -4.28 -23.37
C ASP A 403 45.27 -5.25 -22.69
N GLU A 404 45.15 -5.18 -21.35
CA GLU A 404 44.17 -5.91 -20.54
C GLU A 404 42.71 -5.48 -20.81
N GLU A 405 42.44 -4.19 -20.95
CA GLU A 405 41.08 -3.67 -21.17
C GLU A 405 40.58 -4.03 -22.59
N LEU A 406 41.48 -3.96 -23.57
CA LEU A 406 41.23 -4.41 -24.94
C LEU A 406 41.01 -5.93 -25.02
N ALA A 407 41.80 -6.72 -24.30
CA ALA A 407 41.64 -8.17 -24.24
C ALA A 407 40.32 -8.55 -23.55
N SER A 408 39.96 -7.87 -22.46
CA SER A 408 38.69 -8.07 -21.75
C SER A 408 37.48 -7.81 -22.66
N LYS A 409 37.46 -6.69 -23.40
CA LYS A 409 36.36 -6.39 -24.34
C LYS A 409 36.30 -7.33 -25.55
N GLN A 410 37.44 -7.84 -26.01
CA GLN A 410 37.47 -8.89 -27.03
C GLN A 410 36.93 -10.23 -26.50
N GLY A 411 37.21 -10.55 -25.24
CA GLY A 411 36.61 -11.68 -24.53
C GLY A 411 35.09 -11.58 -24.45
N GLU A 412 34.57 -10.44 -23.96
CA GLU A 412 33.12 -10.18 -23.90
C GLU A 412 32.42 -10.34 -25.27
N LEU A 413 33.07 -9.88 -26.35
CA LEU A 413 32.52 -10.01 -27.71
C LEU A 413 32.52 -11.47 -28.21
N SER A 414 33.53 -12.25 -27.84
CA SER A 414 33.59 -13.67 -28.16
C SER A 414 32.52 -14.46 -27.41
N GLU A 415 32.35 -14.20 -26.11
CA GLU A 415 31.32 -14.80 -25.26
C GLU A 415 29.91 -14.45 -25.77
N LEU A 416 29.69 -13.18 -26.16
CA LEU A 416 28.42 -12.76 -26.75
C LEU A 416 28.13 -13.51 -28.05
N ARG A 417 29.13 -13.69 -28.92
CA ARG A 417 28.98 -14.43 -30.18
C ARG A 417 28.67 -15.91 -29.96
N GLU A 418 29.32 -16.52 -28.98
CA GLU A 418 29.07 -17.91 -28.59
C GLU A 418 27.67 -18.08 -27.98
N SER A 419 27.25 -17.15 -27.13
CA SER A 419 25.92 -17.11 -26.54
C SER A 419 24.82 -16.98 -27.59
N VAL A 420 25.01 -16.10 -28.59
CA VAL A 420 24.08 -15.93 -29.72
C VAL A 420 24.01 -17.20 -30.57
N SER A 421 25.16 -17.80 -30.89
CA SER A 421 25.19 -19.07 -31.64
C SER A 421 24.46 -20.19 -30.88
N THR A 422 24.66 -20.26 -29.57
CA THR A 422 24.01 -21.25 -28.70
C THR A 422 22.50 -21.02 -28.66
N ALA A 423 22.06 -19.76 -28.50
CA ALA A 423 20.64 -19.40 -28.57
C ALA A 423 20.02 -19.76 -29.93
N TRP A 424 20.74 -19.55 -31.04
CA TRP A 424 20.29 -19.93 -32.38
C TRP A 424 20.08 -21.44 -32.52
N GLN A 425 21.01 -22.25 -31.99
CA GLN A 425 20.85 -23.70 -31.96
C GLN A 425 19.66 -24.13 -31.10
N HIS A 426 19.42 -23.46 -29.98
CA HIS A 426 18.25 -23.74 -29.14
C HIS A 426 16.94 -23.38 -29.84
N LEU A 427 16.84 -22.21 -30.48
CA LEU A 427 15.65 -21.81 -31.26
C LEU A 427 15.33 -22.80 -32.37
N LYS A 428 16.38 -23.32 -33.03
CA LYS A 428 16.26 -24.38 -34.03
C LYS A 428 15.80 -25.71 -33.43
N ALA A 429 16.34 -26.10 -32.27
CA ALA A 429 15.98 -27.33 -31.59
C ALA A 429 14.53 -27.35 -31.07
N ILE A 430 13.99 -26.21 -30.66
CA ILE A 430 12.61 -26.09 -30.14
C ILE A 430 11.56 -25.74 -31.22
N GLY A 431 11.97 -25.71 -32.50
CA GLY A 431 11.08 -25.57 -33.65
C GLY A 431 10.53 -24.17 -33.87
N LEU A 432 11.28 -23.12 -33.52
CA LEU A 432 10.83 -21.72 -33.67
C LEU A 432 11.44 -20.98 -34.84
N ILE A 433 12.48 -21.56 -35.43
CA ILE A 433 13.05 -21.14 -36.71
C ILE A 433 13.18 -22.36 -37.60
N CYS A 434 13.00 -22.16 -38.90
CA CYS A 434 13.06 -23.24 -39.89
C CYS A 434 14.43 -23.92 -39.81
N PRO A 435 14.48 -25.26 -39.73
CA PRO A 435 15.75 -25.97 -39.59
C PRO A 435 16.65 -25.88 -40.83
N THR A 436 16.09 -25.45 -41.97
CA THR A 436 16.81 -25.32 -43.24
C THR A 436 17.24 -23.89 -43.51
N CYS A 437 16.33 -22.92 -43.44
CA CYS A 437 16.58 -21.54 -43.85
C CYS A 437 16.46 -20.51 -42.74
N GLU A 438 16.25 -20.96 -41.49
CA GLU A 438 16.17 -20.11 -40.30
C GLU A 438 15.01 -19.11 -40.28
N ALA A 439 14.08 -19.20 -41.23
CA ALA A 439 12.88 -18.37 -41.23
C ALA A 439 12.04 -18.56 -39.96
N PRO A 440 11.44 -17.49 -39.40
CA PRO A 440 10.69 -17.56 -38.15
C PRO A 440 9.45 -18.46 -38.24
N ILE A 441 8.96 -18.90 -37.09
CA ILE A 441 7.66 -19.56 -36.98
C ILE A 441 6.54 -18.57 -37.30
N ALA A 442 5.60 -19.00 -38.15
CA ALA A 442 4.38 -18.26 -38.49
C ALA A 442 3.20 -18.72 -37.64
N VAL A 443 3.04 -20.03 -37.45
CA VAL A 443 1.89 -20.63 -36.76
C VAL A 443 2.34 -21.85 -35.96
N ARG A 444 1.82 -21.99 -34.73
CA ARG A 444 1.93 -23.20 -33.90
C ARG A 444 0.56 -23.52 -33.31
N GLN A 445 0.05 -24.74 -33.54
CA GLN A 445 -1.26 -25.16 -33.06
C GLN A 445 -1.20 -26.59 -32.54
N SER A 446 -1.79 -26.83 -31.37
CA SER A 446 -2.00 -28.17 -30.83
C SER A 446 -3.42 -28.63 -31.10
N PHE A 447 -3.60 -29.89 -31.48
CA PHE A 447 -4.91 -30.49 -31.71
C PHE A 447 -4.92 -31.95 -31.24
N SER A 448 -6.05 -32.40 -30.70
CA SER A 448 -6.22 -33.78 -30.22
C SER A 448 -6.99 -34.60 -31.24
N ARG A 449 -6.60 -35.87 -31.40
CA ARG A 449 -7.31 -36.82 -32.26
C ARG A 449 -7.42 -38.18 -31.57
N THR A 450 -8.64 -38.70 -31.50
CA THR A 450 -8.89 -40.07 -31.04
C THR A 450 -8.41 -41.07 -32.07
N MET A 451 -7.57 -42.01 -31.65
CA MET A 451 -7.04 -43.10 -32.49
C MET A 451 -7.19 -44.46 -31.83
N SER A 452 -7.43 -45.50 -32.62
CA SER A 452 -7.59 -46.86 -32.13
C SER A 452 -6.28 -47.64 -32.27
N ILE A 453 -5.67 -47.99 -31.13
CA ILE A 453 -4.44 -48.81 -31.09
C ILE A 453 -4.75 -50.09 -30.31
N GLY A 454 -4.64 -51.23 -30.97
CA GLY A 454 -4.89 -52.54 -30.35
C GLY A 454 -6.34 -52.75 -29.87
N GLY A 455 -7.32 -52.09 -30.50
CA GLY A 455 -8.74 -52.19 -30.15
C GLY A 455 -9.18 -51.32 -28.97
N ARG A 456 -8.33 -50.40 -28.50
CA ARG A 456 -8.67 -49.36 -27.51
C ARG A 456 -8.56 -47.99 -28.17
N GLU A 457 -9.54 -47.14 -27.91
CA GLU A 457 -9.50 -45.72 -28.29
C GLU A 457 -8.61 -44.95 -27.32
N ILE A 458 -7.69 -44.17 -27.87
CA ILE A 458 -6.74 -43.34 -27.14
C ILE A 458 -6.81 -41.94 -27.77
N ASP A 459 -7.04 -40.92 -26.96
CA ASP A 459 -6.89 -39.53 -27.39
C ASP A 459 -5.40 -39.18 -27.40
N ALA A 460 -4.88 -38.83 -28.56
CA ALA A 460 -3.49 -38.42 -28.74
C ALA A 460 -3.45 -36.95 -29.16
N ASP A 461 -2.57 -36.18 -28.51
CA ASP A 461 -2.32 -34.79 -28.82
C ASP A 461 -1.20 -34.68 -29.86
N PHE A 462 -1.43 -33.86 -30.89
CA PHE A 462 -0.50 -33.60 -31.99
C PHE A 462 -0.24 -32.11 -32.13
N GLU A 463 0.93 -31.78 -32.65
CA GLU A 463 1.32 -30.41 -32.95
C GLU A 463 1.49 -30.17 -34.45
N TYR A 464 1.01 -28.99 -34.90
CA TYR A 464 1.26 -28.41 -36.21
C TYR A 464 2.15 -27.17 -36.06
N ILE A 465 3.23 -27.11 -36.84
CA ILE A 465 4.13 -25.97 -36.89
C ILE A 465 4.28 -25.53 -38.35
N GLN A 466 4.08 -24.24 -38.63
CA GLN A 466 4.36 -23.61 -39.92
C GLN A 466 5.30 -22.43 -39.74
N TYR A 467 6.27 -22.30 -40.64
CA TYR A 467 7.24 -21.21 -40.68
C TYR A 467 6.89 -20.21 -41.79
N GLU A 468 7.36 -18.97 -41.68
CA GLU A 468 7.10 -17.92 -42.67
C GLU A 468 7.64 -18.25 -44.07
N CYS A 469 8.66 -19.10 -44.15
CA CYS A 469 9.15 -19.62 -45.44
C CYS A 469 8.22 -20.64 -46.09
N GLY A 470 7.13 -21.05 -45.43
CA GLY A 470 6.19 -22.05 -45.94
C GLY A 470 6.58 -23.50 -45.64
N TYR A 471 7.67 -23.75 -44.90
CA TYR A 471 7.93 -25.07 -44.32
C TYR A 471 6.87 -25.37 -43.25
N ALA A 472 6.35 -26.60 -43.19
CA ALA A 472 5.46 -27.02 -42.10
C ALA A 472 5.70 -28.48 -41.70
N THR A 473 5.50 -28.76 -40.41
CA THR A 473 5.67 -30.09 -39.81
C THR A 473 4.45 -30.45 -38.97
N ARG A 474 4.19 -31.75 -38.89
CA ARG A 474 3.14 -32.33 -38.05
C ARG A 474 3.67 -33.54 -37.34
N ASP A 475 3.35 -33.66 -36.05
CA ASP A 475 3.79 -34.80 -35.24
C ASP A 475 3.20 -36.14 -35.70
N ASP A 476 2.02 -36.13 -36.33
CA ASP A 476 1.38 -37.34 -36.87
C ASP A 476 1.90 -37.77 -38.25
N LEU A 477 2.83 -37.00 -38.85
CA LEU A 477 3.42 -37.30 -40.15
C LEU A 477 4.92 -37.61 -40.01
N SER A 478 5.38 -38.64 -40.72
CA SER A 478 6.81 -38.97 -40.79
C SER A 478 7.60 -38.03 -41.70
N GLU A 479 6.91 -37.32 -42.59
CA GLU A 479 7.47 -36.33 -43.50
C GLU A 479 6.87 -34.96 -43.20
N PRO A 480 7.61 -33.86 -43.48
CA PRO A 480 7.07 -32.52 -43.32
C PRO A 480 5.81 -32.32 -44.16
N ASP A 481 4.79 -31.70 -43.56
CA ASP A 481 3.51 -31.38 -44.19
C ASP A 481 3.69 -30.45 -45.40
N SER A 482 4.73 -29.59 -45.37
CA SER A 482 5.20 -28.86 -46.55
C SER A 482 6.72 -28.62 -46.48
N PRO A 483 7.46 -28.77 -47.60
CA PRO A 483 8.91 -28.64 -47.61
C PRO A 483 9.39 -27.19 -47.60
N CYS A 484 10.60 -26.95 -47.09
CA CYS A 484 11.21 -25.63 -47.13
C CYS A 484 11.62 -25.28 -48.57
N PRO A 485 11.24 -24.12 -49.13
CA PRO A 485 11.57 -23.73 -50.50
C PRO A 485 13.08 -23.58 -50.76
N GLN A 486 13.86 -23.36 -49.70
CA GLN A 486 15.31 -23.18 -49.75
C GLN A 486 16.07 -24.50 -49.54
N ASN A 487 15.38 -25.65 -49.52
CA ASN A 487 16.01 -26.95 -49.38
C ASN A 487 16.59 -27.42 -50.73
N SER A 488 17.89 -27.24 -50.93
CA SER A 488 18.61 -27.56 -52.18
C SER A 488 18.80 -29.05 -52.47
N ASN A 489 18.05 -29.94 -51.80
CA ASN A 489 18.02 -31.38 -52.06
C ASN A 489 16.59 -31.82 -52.41
N SER A 490 16.17 -31.59 -53.65
CA SER A 490 15.10 -32.36 -54.29
C SER A 490 15.71 -33.09 -55.50
N PRO A 491 15.59 -34.43 -55.61
CA PRO A 491 15.83 -35.09 -56.88
C PRO A 491 14.75 -34.63 -57.86
N SER A 492 15.19 -34.13 -59.00
CA SER A 492 14.35 -33.88 -60.16
C SER A 492 13.63 -35.16 -60.58
N SER A 493 12.30 -35.15 -60.63
CA SER A 493 11.54 -36.06 -61.49
C SER A 493 10.35 -35.36 -62.10
N SER A 494 10.63 -34.69 -63.22
CA SER A 494 9.66 -34.47 -64.29
C SER A 494 10.34 -34.80 -65.60
N GLN A 495 9.88 -35.88 -66.24
CA GLN A 495 9.92 -36.28 -67.66
C GLN A 495 9.71 -37.82 -67.70
N ASP A 496 8.93 -38.47 -68.54
CA ASP A 496 7.81 -38.15 -69.44
C ASP A 496 7.27 -39.53 -69.91
N ILE A 497 5.94 -39.63 -70.04
CA ILE A 497 5.15 -40.39 -71.04
C ILE A 497 5.54 -41.84 -71.43
N ALA A 498 4.64 -42.78 -71.11
CA ALA A 498 4.03 -43.73 -72.05
C ALA A 498 2.63 -44.16 -71.54
#